data_AF-A0A178DAU1-F1
#
_entry.id   AF-A0A178DAU1-F1
#
_cell.length_a   1.000
_cell.length_b   1.000
_cell.length_c   1.000
_cell.angle_alpha   90.00
_cell.angle_beta   90.00
_cell.angle_gamma   90.00
#
_symmetry.space_group_name_H-M   'P 1'
#
loop_
_entity.id
_entity.type
_entity.pdbx_description
1 polymer ?
#
loop_
_entity_poly.entity_id
_entity_poly.type
_entity_poly.pdbx_seq_one_letter_code
_entity_poly.pdbx_strand_id
1 'polypeptide(L)'
;MVDTSGSLALASRGLYSTGVSTDLSVTYLNAGGKIGDLVKGEVICDKFGKTLAYTSVKFMNKNNEIVARGSHTKFVALAWKDERNITEDLKPEVSESKASEVTRTSFK
;
A
#
# COMPACT_ATOMS: atom_id res chain seq x y z
N MET A 1 13.49 2.02 0.16
CA MET A 1 12.23 2.65 0.59
C MET A 1 11.00 1.81 0.21
N VAL A 2 10.91 1.27 -1.02
CA VAL A 2 9.76 0.43 -1.46
C VAL A 2 9.39 -0.69 -0.47
N ASP A 3 10.37 -1.46 0.00
CA ASP A 3 10.15 -2.58 0.94
C ASP A 3 9.52 -2.12 2.29
N THR A 4 10.08 -1.06 2.88
CA THR A 4 9.57 -0.48 4.12
C THR A 4 8.19 0.14 3.90
N SER A 5 7.97 0.80 2.75
CA SER A 5 6.67 1.36 2.38
C SER A 5 5.60 0.28 2.25
N GLY A 6 5.90 -0.86 1.62
CA GLY A 6 4.95 -1.97 1.52
C GLY A 6 4.57 -2.55 2.89
N SER A 7 5.53 -2.63 3.81
CA SER A 7 5.26 -3.03 5.20
C SER A 7 4.42 -1.98 5.93
N LEU A 8 4.72 -0.69 5.77
CA LEU A 8 3.95 0.41 6.36
C LEU A 8 2.50 0.44 5.88
N ALA A 9 2.25 0.12 4.62
CA ALA A 9 0.90 0.07 4.05
C ALA A 9 0.03 -1.06 4.66
N LEU A 10 0.65 -2.15 5.12
CA LEU A 10 -0.05 -3.22 5.83
C LEU A 10 -0.24 -2.86 7.30
N ALA A 11 0.77 -2.27 7.92
CA ALA A 11 0.68 -1.80 9.31
C ALA A 11 -0.40 -0.72 9.47
N SER A 12 -0.55 0.18 8.51
CA SER A 12 -1.62 1.20 8.51
C SER A 12 -3.03 0.61 8.37
N ARG A 13 -3.14 -0.66 7.95
CA ARG A 13 -4.38 -1.43 7.92
C ARG A 13 -4.60 -2.26 9.19
N GLY A 14 -3.73 -2.13 10.19
CA GLY A 14 -3.86 -2.78 11.49
C GLY A 14 -3.13 -4.12 11.62
N LEU A 15 -2.31 -4.49 10.63
CA LEU A 15 -1.54 -5.73 10.68
C LEU A 15 -0.20 -5.49 11.40
N TYR A 16 -0.04 -6.02 12.61
CA TYR A 16 1.14 -5.79 13.44
C TYR A 16 2.39 -6.43 12.82
N SER A 17 2.31 -7.72 12.53
CA SER A 17 3.34 -8.43 11.76
C SER A 17 3.02 -8.28 10.28
N THR A 18 3.82 -7.59 9.48
CA THR A 18 3.44 -7.27 8.09
C THR A 18 3.63 -8.42 7.10
N GLY A 19 4.01 -9.60 7.59
CA GLY A 19 4.34 -10.76 6.75
C GLY A 19 5.71 -10.65 6.07
N VAL A 20 5.98 -11.60 5.18
CA VAL A 20 7.28 -11.75 4.52
C VAL A 20 7.21 -11.39 3.04
N SER A 21 8.28 -10.80 2.51
CA SER A 21 8.37 -10.38 1.11
C SER A 21 8.44 -11.59 0.18
N THR A 22 7.59 -11.63 -0.85
CA THR A 22 7.61 -12.69 -1.88
C THR A 22 8.02 -12.17 -3.25
N ASP A 23 7.72 -10.90 -3.54
CA ASP A 23 8.11 -10.23 -4.78
C ASP A 23 8.24 -8.73 -4.55
N LEU A 24 9.24 -8.09 -5.18
CA LEU A 24 9.48 -6.66 -5.07
C LEU A 24 10.06 -6.12 -6.37
N SER A 25 9.47 -5.04 -6.88
CA SER A 25 9.94 -4.37 -8.09
C SER A 25 10.12 -2.88 -7.87
N VAL A 26 11.14 -2.29 -8.49
CA VAL A 26 11.41 -0.85 -8.45
C VAL A 26 11.82 -0.38 -9.84
N THR A 27 11.25 0.73 -10.27
CA THR A 27 11.64 1.44 -11.49
C THR A 27 12.01 2.87 -11.12
N TYR A 28 13.24 3.27 -11.48
CA TYR A 28 13.73 4.63 -11.32
C TYR A 28 13.50 5.39 -12.62
N LEU A 29 12.86 6.55 -12.52
CA LEU A 29 12.38 7.32 -13.68
C LEU A 29 13.09 8.67 -13.79
N ASN A 30 13.27 9.38 -12.68
CA ASN A 30 13.86 10.72 -12.66
C ASN A 30 14.79 10.88 -11.45
N ALA A 31 15.59 11.95 -11.45
CA ALA A 31 16.42 12.32 -10.32
C ALA A 31 15.56 12.76 -9.11
N GLY A 32 15.94 12.32 -7.91
CA GLY A 32 15.25 12.62 -6.65
C GLY A 32 15.23 14.10 -6.25
N GLY A 33 16.13 14.91 -6.79
CA GLY A 33 16.41 16.29 -6.37
C GLY A 33 17.85 16.45 -5.89
N LYS A 34 18.11 17.53 -5.15
CA LYS A 34 19.41 17.81 -4.54
C LYS A 34 19.41 17.40 -3.06
N ILE A 35 20.60 17.32 -2.46
CA ILE A 35 20.72 17.17 -1.00
C ILE A 35 19.93 18.28 -0.31
N GLY A 36 19.09 17.89 0.66
CA GLY A 36 18.18 18.79 1.37
C GLY A 36 16.78 18.91 0.76
N ASP A 37 16.56 18.45 -0.48
CA ASP A 37 15.22 18.34 -1.04
C ASP A 37 14.46 17.16 -0.42
N LEU A 38 13.16 17.33 -0.19
CA LEU A 38 12.28 16.27 0.31
C LEU A 38 11.71 15.43 -0.84
N VAL A 39 11.74 14.11 -0.67
CA VAL A 39 11.06 13.16 -1.55
C VAL A 39 9.82 12.65 -0.83
N LYS A 40 8.64 12.89 -1.40
CA LYS A 40 7.37 12.40 -0.87
C LYS A 40 7.15 10.97 -1.35
N GLY A 41 6.94 10.04 -0.41
CA GLY A 41 6.51 8.67 -0.71
C GLY A 41 5.01 8.52 -0.49
N GLU A 42 4.30 7.95 -1.45
CA GLU A 42 2.93 7.51 -1.33
C GLU A 42 2.87 6.00 -1.58
N VAL A 43 2.19 5.27 -0.69
CA VAL A 43 2.01 3.83 -0.81
C VAL A 43 0.55 3.46 -0.62
N ILE A 44 0.08 2.56 -1.45
CA ILE A 44 -1.29 2.08 -1.47
C ILE A 44 -1.24 0.56 -1.27
N CYS A 45 -2.08 0.03 -0.37
CA CYS A 45 -2.36 -1.39 -0.32
C CYS A 45 -3.47 -1.70 -1.33
N ASP A 46 -3.09 -2.18 -2.51
CA ASP A 46 -4.01 -2.42 -3.62
C ASP A 46 -4.96 -3.58 -3.32
N LYS A 47 -4.44 -4.61 -2.64
CA LYS A 47 -5.22 -5.78 -2.24
C LYS A 47 -4.68 -6.35 -0.94
N PHE A 48 -5.59 -6.52 0.01
CA PHE A 48 -5.28 -7.08 1.32
C PHE A 48 -6.02 -8.40 1.53
N GLY A 49 -5.38 -9.50 1.11
CA GLY A 49 -5.98 -10.84 1.13
C GLY A 49 -5.60 -11.69 2.34
N LYS A 50 -6.20 -12.87 2.45
CA LYS A 50 -5.88 -13.85 3.50
C LYS A 50 -4.46 -14.44 3.40
N THR A 51 -3.93 -14.54 2.17
CA THR A 51 -2.62 -15.19 1.93
C THR A 51 -1.58 -14.21 1.42
N LEU A 52 -1.94 -13.37 0.46
CA LEU A 52 -1.05 -12.39 -0.16
C LEU A 52 -1.63 -10.99 -0.02
N ALA A 53 -0.74 -10.02 0.14
CA ALA A 53 -1.03 -8.61 0.06
C ALA A 53 -0.17 -7.94 -1.00
N TYR A 54 -0.77 -7.02 -1.74
CA TYR A 54 -0.14 -6.31 -2.85
C TYR A 54 -0.14 -4.82 -2.53
N THR A 55 0.99 -4.18 -2.78
CA THR A 55 1.16 -2.75 -2.57
C THR A 55 1.83 -2.11 -3.77
N SER A 56 1.44 -0.87 -4.04
CA SER A 56 2.03 0.00 -5.06
C SER A 56 2.58 1.24 -4.40
N VAL A 57 3.76 1.67 -4.81
CA VAL A 57 4.45 2.83 -4.23
C VAL A 57 4.93 3.79 -5.30
N LYS A 58 4.83 5.08 -5.01
CA LYS A 58 5.32 6.19 -5.83
C LYS A 58 6.14 7.13 -4.96
N PHE A 59 7.30 7.52 -5.46
CA PHE A 59 8.13 8.57 -4.90
C PHE A 59 8.09 9.78 -5.82
N MET A 60 7.88 10.95 -5.25
CA MET A 60 7.77 12.21 -5.96
C MET A 60 8.76 13.23 -5.39
N ASN A 61 9.37 14.04 -6.25
CA ASN A 61 10.19 15.17 -5.81
C ASN A 61 9.32 16.36 -5.40
N LYS A 62 9.96 17.48 -5.05
CA LYS A 62 9.29 18.75 -4.70
C LYS A 62 8.40 19.33 -5.80
N ASN A 63 8.62 18.95 -7.06
CA ASN A 63 7.80 19.38 -8.21
C ASN A 63 6.64 18.41 -8.48
N ASN A 64 6.42 17.42 -7.61
CA ASN A 64 5.48 16.30 -7.80
C ASN A 64 5.79 15.40 -9.00
N GLU A 65 7.01 15.44 -9.52
CA GLU A 65 7.43 14.53 -10.58
C GLU A 65 7.77 13.17 -9.98
N ILE A 66 7.30 12.08 -10.60
CA ILE A 66 7.61 10.73 -10.13
C ILE A 66 9.09 10.44 -10.38
N VAL A 67 9.85 10.21 -9.31
CA VAL A 67 11.28 9.89 -9.37
C VAL A 67 11.53 8.39 -9.36
N ALA A 68 10.67 7.65 -8.64
CA ALA A 68 10.67 6.20 -8.64
C ALA A 68 9.26 5.69 -8.39
N ARG A 69 8.96 4.51 -8.91
CA ARG A 69 7.75 3.75 -8.58
C ARG A 69 8.09 2.30 -8.38
N GLY A 70 7.22 1.55 -7.71
CA GLY A 70 7.44 0.13 -7.50
C GLY A 70 6.21 -0.58 -6.99
N SER A 71 6.38 -1.88 -6.79
CA SER A 71 5.40 -2.74 -6.14
C SER A 71 6.08 -3.63 -5.11
N HIS A 72 5.31 -4.04 -4.12
CA HIS A 72 5.76 -5.02 -3.13
C HIS A 72 4.63 -5.98 -2.80
N THR A 73 4.88 -7.28 -3.00
CA THR A 73 3.98 -8.37 -2.68
C THR A 73 4.51 -9.10 -1.45
N LYS A 74 3.63 -9.32 -0.47
CA LYS A 74 3.96 -9.98 0.79
C LYS A 74 3.03 -11.15 1.06
N PHE A 75 3.58 -12.22 1.62
CA PHE A 75 2.83 -13.33 2.19
C PHE A 75 2.44 -13.01 3.64
N VAL A 76 1.14 -12.98 3.89
CA VAL A 76 0.53 -12.48 5.14
C VAL A 76 -0.27 -13.54 5.89
N ALA A 77 -0.35 -14.78 5.40
CA ALA A 77 -1.18 -15.82 6.03
C ALA A 77 -0.85 -16.08 7.51
N LEU A 78 0.45 -16.06 7.86
CA LEU A 78 0.89 -16.23 9.24
C LEU A 78 0.73 -14.95 10.07
N ALA A 79 0.87 -13.79 9.44
CA ALA A 79 0.74 -12.49 10.07
C ALA A 79 -0.65 -12.23 10.64
N TRP A 80 -1.70 -12.77 10.01
CA TRP A 80 -3.07 -12.70 10.51
C TRP A 80 -3.28 -13.30 11.90
N LYS A 81 -2.38 -14.19 12.35
CA LYS A 81 -2.49 -14.86 13.65
C LYS A 81 -1.90 -14.05 14.81
N ASP A 82 -1.28 -12.90 14.56
CA ASP A 82 -0.73 -12.07 15.62
C ASP A 82 -1.85 -11.44 16.45
N GLU A 83 -1.83 -11.66 17.76
CA GLU A 83 -2.86 -11.19 18.70
C GLU A 83 -2.93 -9.66 18.80
N ARG A 84 -1.87 -8.95 18.38
CA ARG A 84 -1.81 -7.48 18.37
C ARG A 84 -2.43 -6.85 17.12
N ASN A 85 -2.99 -7.65 16.22
CA ASN A 85 -3.66 -7.14 15.04
C ASN A 85 -4.93 -6.36 15.42
N ILE A 86 -5.07 -5.17 14.86
CA ILE A 86 -6.22 -4.26 15.03
C ILE A 86 -6.93 -4.01 13.69
N THR A 87 -6.84 -4.98 12.77
CA THR A 87 -7.38 -4.85 11.40
C THR A 87 -8.89 -4.66 11.38
N GLU A 88 -9.60 -5.18 12.38
CA GLU A 88 -11.04 -5.04 12.53
C GLU A 88 -11.43 -3.61 12.95
N ASP A 89 -10.67 -3.01 13.87
CA ASP A 89 -10.91 -1.65 14.37
C ASP A 89 -10.64 -0.58 13.31
N LEU A 90 -9.73 -0.87 12.37
CA LEU A 90 -9.34 0.04 11.30
C LEU A 90 -10.10 -0.20 9.99
N LYS A 91 -11.17 -1.00 9.98
CA LYS A 91 -12.02 -1.14 8.79
C LYS A 91 -12.68 0.20 8.49
N PRO A 92 -12.62 0.68 7.23
CA PRO A 92 -13.34 1.89 6.87
C PRO A 92 -14.84 1.65 7.03
N GLU A 93 -15.55 2.57 7.67
CA GLU A 93 -17.02 2.53 7.74
C GLU A 93 -17.58 2.51 6.31
N VAL A 94 -18.25 1.42 5.96
CA VAL A 94 -18.90 1.29 4.67
C VAL A 94 -20.18 2.12 4.74
N SER A 95 -20.16 3.36 4.22
CA SER A 95 -21.41 4.08 3.96
C SER A 95 -22.11 3.39 2.80
N GLU A 96 -23.23 2.71 3.07
CA GLU A 96 -24.03 1.94 2.10
C GLU A 96 -24.41 2.74 0.83
N SER A 97 -24.37 4.07 0.89
CA SER A 97 -24.61 4.98 -0.23
C SER A 97 -23.63 4.83 -1.40
N LYS A 98 -22.38 4.42 -1.18
CA LYS A 98 -21.37 4.29 -2.27
C LYS A 98 -21.36 2.92 -2.95
N ALA A 99 -21.90 1.89 -2.31
CA ALA A 99 -21.96 0.54 -2.88
C ALA A 99 -22.98 0.45 -4.03
N SER A 100 -24.08 1.19 -3.93
CA SER A 100 -25.15 1.19 -4.93
C SER A 100 -24.80 1.94 -6.22
N GLU A 101 -23.84 2.89 -6.17
CA GLU A 101 -23.43 3.68 -7.34
C GLU A 101 -22.46 2.91 -8.24
N VAL A 102 -21.59 2.08 -7.67
CA VAL A 102 -20.63 1.25 -8.43
C VAL A 102 -21.32 0.11 -9.19
N THR A 103 -22.37 -0.51 -8.61
CA THR A 103 -23.12 -1.57 -9.28
C THR A 103 -23.97 -1.06 -10.45
N ARG A 104 -24.33 0.23 -10.45
CA ARG A 104 -25.20 0.82 -11.50
C ARG A 104 -24.45 1.22 -12.78
N THR A 105 -23.15 1.50 -12.68
CA THR A 105 -22.34 1.93 -13.85
C THR A 105 -21.70 0.76 -14.61
N SER A 106 -21.70 -0.47 -14.06
CA SER A 106 -21.25 -1.67 -14.78
C SER A 106 -22.30 -2.33 -15.70
N PHE A 107 -23.50 -1.74 -15.81
CA PHE A 107 -24.54 -2.16 -16.76
C PHE A 107 -25.04 -0.96 -17.57
N LYS A 108 -24.15 -0.30 -18.32
CA LYS A 108 -24.50 0.48 -19.51
C LYS A 108 -23.43 0.34 -20.56
#